data_AF-A0A522SIP0-F1
#
_entry.id   AF-A0A522SIP0-F1
#
_cell.length_a   1.000
_cell.length_b   1.000
_cell.length_c   1.000
_cell.angle_alpha   90.00
_cell.angle_beta   90.00
_cell.angle_gamma   90.00
#
_symmetry.space_group_name_H-M   'P 1'
#
loop_
_entity.id
_entity.type
_entity.pdbx_description
1 polymer ?
#
loop_
_entity_poly.entity_id
_entity_poly.type
_entity_poly.pdbx_seq_one_letter_code
_entity_poly.pdbx_strand_id
1 'polypeptide(L)'
;MSGFNLSALAVRERSVTLFLIILISVAGVIAFLKLGRAEDPPFTIKQMTIVTAWPGATAQEMQDQVAEPLEKRMQELRWYDHT
;
A
#
# COMPACT_ATOMS: atom_id res chain seq x y z
N MET A 1 -43.48 -5.82 -2.63
CA MET A 1 -43.03 -5.01 -1.47
C MET A 1 -42.40 -3.74 -2.01
N SER A 2 -42.98 -2.56 -1.75
CA SER A 2 -42.35 -1.32 -2.21
C SER A 2 -41.08 -1.09 -1.41
N GLY A 3 -39.92 -1.12 -2.08
CA GLY A 3 -38.64 -0.84 -1.45
C GLY A 3 -38.60 0.58 -0.87
N PHE A 4 -37.71 0.79 0.09
CA PHE A 4 -37.43 2.11 0.65
C PHE A 4 -36.98 3.09 -0.45
N ASN A 5 -37.69 4.21 -0.59
CA ASN A 5 -37.42 5.21 -1.63
C ASN A 5 -36.70 6.42 -1.02
N LEU A 6 -35.38 6.45 -1.19
CA LEU A 6 -34.48 7.50 -0.70
C LEU A 6 -34.83 8.88 -1.29
N SER A 7 -35.20 8.94 -2.56
CA SER A 7 -35.56 10.20 -3.23
C SER A 7 -36.84 10.79 -2.63
N ALA A 8 -37.84 9.95 -2.39
CA ALA A 8 -39.09 10.38 -1.75
C ALA A 8 -38.84 10.87 -0.31
N LEU A 9 -37.98 10.18 0.44
CA LEU A 9 -37.61 10.59 1.80
C LEU A 9 -36.84 11.91 1.80
N ALA A 10 -35.88 12.08 0.89
CA ALA A 10 -35.06 13.29 0.77
C ALA A 10 -35.89 14.53 0.43
N VAL A 11 -36.94 14.37 -0.41
CA VAL A 11 -37.87 15.46 -0.78
C VAL A 11 -38.88 15.75 0.32
N ARG A 12 -39.26 14.75 1.13
CA ARG A 12 -40.16 14.93 2.27
C ARG A 12 -39.47 15.66 3.41
N GLU A 13 -38.27 15.22 3.77
CA GLU A 13 -37.49 15.76 4.90
C GLU A 13 -36.45 16.80 4.43
N ARG A 14 -36.93 17.86 3.76
CA ARG A 14 -36.07 18.86 3.10
C ARG A 14 -35.03 19.49 4.02
N SER A 15 -35.41 19.81 5.27
CA SER A 15 -34.51 20.42 6.25
C SER A 15 -33.36 19.50 6.62
N VAL A 16 -33.64 18.20 6.82
CA VAL A 16 -32.63 17.19 7.15
C VAL A 16 -31.71 16.96 5.94
N THR A 17 -32.29 16.83 4.75
CA THR A 17 -31.52 16.69 3.50
C THR A 17 -30.58 17.88 3.27
N LEU A 18 -31.08 19.11 3.43
CA LEU A 18 -30.27 20.32 3.27
C LEU A 18 -29.15 20.40 4.32
N PHE A 19 -29.45 20.06 5.58
CA PHE A 19 -28.45 20.01 6.63
C PHE A 19 -27.32 19.02 6.28
N LEU A 20 -27.67 17.81 5.83
CA LEU A 20 -26.69 16.80 5.44
C LEU A 20 -25.85 17.24 4.23
N ILE A 21 -26.47 17.90 3.24
CA ILE A 21 -25.75 18.48 2.10
C ILE A 21 -24.69 19.47 2.60
N ILE A 22 -25.09 20.44 3.42
CA ILE A 22 -24.19 21.46 3.95
C ILE A 22 -23.08 20.82 4.79
N LEU A 23 -23.43 19.88 5.67
CA LEU A 23 -22.49 19.18 6.53
C LEU A 23 -21.41 18.45 5.73
N ILE A 24 -21.81 17.68 4.71
CA ILE A 24 -20.90 16.92 3.86
C ILE A 24 -20.05 17.86 3.00
N SER A 25 -20.64 18.95 2.47
CA SER A 25 -19.88 19.95 1.72
C SER A 25 -18.79 20.61 2.56
N VAL A 26 -19.10 21.03 3.78
CA VAL A 26 -18.11 21.64 4.70
C VAL A 26 -17.03 20.64 5.08
N ALA A 27 -17.41 19.40 5.43
CA ALA A 27 -16.45 18.34 5.72
C ALA A 27 -15.53 18.05 4.53
N GLY A 28 -16.08 18.02 3.31
CA GLY A 28 -15.33 17.83 2.07
C GLY A 28 -14.33 18.96 1.80
N VAL A 29 -14.73 20.22 2.01
CA VAL A 29 -13.82 21.37 1.88
C VAL A 29 -12.67 21.28 2.88
N ILE A 30 -12.97 20.97 4.15
CA ILE A 30 -11.92 20.81 5.18
C ILE A 30 -10.96 19.67 4.81
N ALA A 31 -11.50 18.53 4.36
CA ALA A 31 -10.70 17.39 3.94
C ALA A 31 -9.80 17.73 2.75
N PHE A 32 -10.33 18.43 1.75
CA PHE A 32 -9.59 18.87 0.58
C PHE A 32 -8.42 19.79 0.95
N LEU A 33 -8.64 20.76 1.82
CA LEU A 33 -7.58 21.69 2.27
C LEU A 33 -6.51 21.01 3.14
N LYS A 34 -6.87 19.94 3.85
CA LYS A 34 -5.94 19.16 4.68
C LYS A 34 -5.25 18.03 3.93
N LEU A 35 -5.63 17.74 2.69
CA LEU A 35 -5.07 16.64 1.93
C LEU A 35 -3.65 17.01 1.50
N GLY A 36 -2.65 16.36 2.10
CA GLY A 36 -1.26 16.51 1.70
C GLY A 36 -1.07 16.07 0.25
N ARG A 37 -0.35 16.88 -0.54
CA ARG A 37 0.06 16.52 -1.89
C ARG A 37 1.36 15.73 -1.81
N ALA A 38 1.33 14.49 -2.26
CA ALA A 38 2.54 13.74 -2.59
C ALA A 38 2.82 13.99 -4.08
N GLU A 39 3.82 14.83 -4.38
CA GLU A 39 4.25 15.08 -5.77
C GLU A 39 4.82 13.80 -6.39
N ASP A 40 5.66 13.10 -5.63
CA ASP A 40 6.12 11.75 -5.94
C ASP A 40 5.60 10.78 -4.88
N PRO A 41 4.66 9.86 -5.22
CA PRO A 41 4.22 8.85 -4.28
C PRO A 41 5.40 7.93 -3.93
N PRO A 42 5.56 7.52 -2.66
CA PRO A 42 6.61 6.60 -2.29
C PRO A 42 6.37 5.26 -3.01
N PHE A 43 7.32 4.86 -3.85
CA PHE A 43 7.33 3.54 -4.44
C PHE A 43 8.17 2.61 -3.58
N THR A 44 7.60 1.47 -3.18
CA THR A 44 8.33 0.46 -2.43
C THR A 44 9.13 -0.40 -3.40
N ILE A 45 10.45 -0.20 -3.44
CA ILE A 45 11.36 -1.13 -4.11
C ILE A 45 11.36 -2.42 -3.28
N LYS A 46 10.89 -3.51 -3.87
CA LYS A 46 10.84 -4.83 -3.22
C LYS A 46 12.22 -5.47 -3.26
N GLN A 47 13.13 -4.97 -2.43
CA GLN A 47 14.45 -5.56 -2.23
C GLN A 47 14.51 -6.35 -0.92
N MET A 48 15.30 -7.43 -0.93
CA MET A 48 15.61 -8.23 0.25
C MET A 48 17.12 -8.36 0.35
N THR A 49 17.69 -7.95 1.48
CA THR A 49 19.14 -8.08 1.74
C THR A 49 19.36 -9.25 2.70
N ILE A 50 20.16 -10.22 2.27
CA ILE A 50 20.57 -11.35 3.11
C ILE A 50 22.02 -11.14 3.51
N VAL A 51 22.28 -11.08 4.82
CA VAL A 51 23.63 -10.94 5.38
C VAL A 51 23.98 -12.21 6.12
N THR A 52 25.08 -12.84 5.72
CA THR A 52 25.61 -14.06 6.35
C THR A 52 27.02 -13.80 6.87
N ALA A 53 27.35 -14.38 8.02
CA ALA A 53 28.67 -14.24 8.62
C ALA A 53 29.15 -15.59 9.12
N TRP A 54 30.32 -16.01 8.64
CA TRP A 54 31.03 -17.19 9.13
C TRP A 54 32.46 -16.78 9.55
N PRO A 55 32.66 -16.48 10.84
CA PRO A 55 33.98 -16.12 11.34
C PRO A 55 34.96 -17.29 11.17
N GLY A 56 36.12 -17.01 10.58
CA GLY A 56 37.19 -17.98 10.38
C GLY A 56 37.17 -18.75 9.05
N ALA A 57 36.12 -18.58 8.23
CA ALA A 57 36.10 -19.10 6.87
C ALA A 57 36.88 -18.18 5.90
N THR A 58 37.56 -18.78 4.93
CA THR A 58 38.17 -18.06 3.82
C THR A 58 37.10 -17.49 2.88
N ALA A 59 37.47 -16.49 2.07
CA ALA A 59 36.57 -15.92 1.07
C ALA A 59 36.05 -16.98 0.08
N GLN A 60 36.89 -17.95 -0.27
CA GLN A 60 36.51 -19.06 -1.16
C GLN A 60 35.48 -19.98 -0.50
N GLU A 61 35.68 -20.34 0.77
CA GLU A 61 34.71 -21.16 1.51
C GLU A 61 33.36 -20.44 1.67
N MET A 62 33.38 -19.14 1.94
CA MET A 62 32.16 -18.32 1.99
C MET A 62 31.42 -18.28 0.64
N GLN A 63 32.15 -18.16 -0.46
CA GLN A 63 31.57 -18.16 -1.80
C GLN A 63 30.92 -19.51 -2.11
N ASP A 64 31.69 -20.59 -2.01
CA ASP A 64 31.30 -21.91 -2.50
C ASP A 64 30.24 -22.56 -1.60
N GLN A 65 30.30 -22.32 -0.29
CA GLN A 65 29.43 -23.01 0.67
C GLN A 65 28.24 -22.16 1.16
N VAL A 66 28.32 -20.83 1.06
CA VAL A 66 27.25 -19.95 1.57
C VAL A 66 26.60 -19.16 0.45
N ALA A 67 27.38 -18.39 -0.32
CA ALA A 67 26.83 -17.51 -1.35
C ALA A 67 26.20 -18.29 -2.51
N GLU A 68 26.92 -19.23 -3.11
CA GLU A 68 26.48 -19.95 -4.29
C GLU A 68 25.24 -20.85 -4.04
N PRO A 69 25.15 -21.62 -2.94
CA PRO A 69 23.94 -22.39 -2.64
C PRO A 69 22.74 -21.49 -2.36
N LEU A 70 22.95 -20.36 -1.68
CA LEU A 70 21.89 -19.40 -1.39
C LEU A 70 21.36 -18.78 -2.67
N GLU A 71 22.23 -18.34 -3.57
CA GLU A 71 21.87 -17.74 -4.85
C GLU A 71 21.04 -18.71 -5.71
N LYS A 72 21.49 -19.96 -5.84
CA LYS A 72 20.75 -20.99 -6.59
C LYS A 72 19.33 -21.19 -6.06
N ARG A 73 19.16 -21.21 -4.74
CA ARG A 73 17.82 -21.33 -4.12
C ARG A 73 16.96 -20.09 -4.32
N MET A 74 17.56 -18.91 -4.34
CA MET A 74 16.82 -17.67 -4.61
C MET A 74 16.34 -17.59 -6.06
N GLN A 75 17.13 -18.11 -7.01
CA GLN A 75 16.75 -18.19 -8.42
C GLN A 75 15.54 -19.10 -8.68
N GLU A 76 15.24 -20.05 -7.78
CA GLU A 76 14.03 -20.90 -7.87
C GLU A 76 12.73 -20.15 -7.51
N LEU A 77 12.82 -18.96 -6.91
CA LEU A 77 11.66 -18.19 -6.49
C LEU A 77 10.89 -17.65 -7.70
N ARG A 78 9.57 -17.84 -7.69
CA ARG A 78 8.64 -17.47 -8.78
C ARG A 78 8.67 -16.00 -9.20
N TRP A 79 9.10 -15.11 -8.32
CA TRP A 79 9.12 -13.66 -8.52
C TRP A 79 10.51 -13.07 -8.31
N TYR A 80 11.55 -13.90 -8.43
CA TYR A 80 12.93 -13.43 -8.42
C TYR A 80 13.24 -12.83 -9.80
N ASP A 81 13.61 -11.56 -9.79
CA ASP A 81 14.07 -10.85 -10.97
C ASP A 81 15.52 -10.40 -10.71
N HIS A 82 16.41 -10.64 -11.66
CA HIS A 82 17.82 -10.26 -11.59
C HIS A 82 18.10 -9.36 -12.80
N THR A 83 18.21 -8.06 -12.56
CA THR A 83 18.59 -7.05 -13.55
C THR A 83 19.91 -6.40 -13.17
#